data_AF-A0A2D0PCV4-F1
#
_entry.id   AF-A0A2D0PCV4-F1
#
_cell.length_a   1.000
_cell.length_b   1.000
_cell.length_c   1.000
_cell.angle_alpha   90.00
_cell.angle_beta   90.00
_cell.angle_gamma   90.00
#
_symmetry.space_group_name_H-M   'P 1'
#
loop_
_entity.id
_entity.type
_entity.pdbx_description
1 polymer ?
#
loop_
_entity_poly.entity_id
_entity_poly.type
_entity_poly.pdbx_seq_one_letter_code
_entity_poly.pdbx_strand_id
1 'polypeptide(L)'
;MIGFRFVLLLATIVAVTAILDKIPKPKIPKIPELPKPKIPKVKEIKDKLLGEVCYGELGCFSIRSPWNLPILERGLVGLPDSPENIGTEFRFFSPKNVDQPQYISTANFSSWDVKKSGFSIIAKTYLSYMATEMAIHTGL
;
A
#
# COMPACT_ATOMS: atom_id res chain seq x y z
N MET A 1 -12.14 -56.56 -49.32
CA MET A 1 -12.12 -55.07 -49.37
C MET A 1 -11.60 -54.37 -48.10
N ILE A 2 -11.32 -55.07 -46.97
CA ILE A 2 -10.84 -54.45 -45.73
C ILE A 2 -9.32 -54.10 -45.74
N GLY A 3 -8.48 -54.93 -46.38
CA GLY A 3 -7.02 -54.76 -46.34
C GLY A 3 -6.49 -53.48 -47.00
N PHE A 4 -7.15 -53.00 -48.06
CA PHE A 4 -6.72 -51.80 -48.79
C PHE A 4 -6.96 -50.51 -48.00
N ARG A 5 -8.00 -50.49 -47.14
CA ARG A 5 -8.31 -49.32 -46.29
C ARG A 5 -7.31 -49.16 -45.15
N PHE A 6 -6.78 -50.25 -44.61
CA PHE A 6 -5.74 -50.20 -43.57
C PHE A 6 -4.40 -49.68 -44.12
N VAL A 7 -4.03 -50.07 -45.34
CA VAL A 7 -2.80 -49.59 -46.00
C VAL A 7 -2.89 -48.08 -46.28
N LEU A 8 -4.05 -47.59 -46.75
CA LEU A 8 -4.27 -46.15 -46.95
C LEU A 8 -4.20 -45.36 -45.63
N LEU A 9 -4.78 -45.88 -44.55
CA LEU A 9 -4.79 -45.20 -43.25
C LEU A 9 -3.39 -45.14 -42.60
N LEU A 10 -2.57 -46.17 -42.77
CA LEU A 10 -1.19 -46.16 -42.32
C LEU A 10 -0.34 -45.18 -43.16
N ALA A 11 -0.56 -45.10 -44.47
CA ALA A 11 0.16 -44.18 -45.35
C ALA A 11 -0.11 -42.69 -45.02
N THR A 12 -1.35 -42.33 -44.67
CA THR A 12 -1.68 -40.94 -44.30
C THR A 12 -1.06 -40.53 -42.97
N ILE A 13 -1.04 -41.43 -41.97
CA ILE A 13 -0.40 -41.14 -40.67
C ILE A 13 1.10 -40.90 -40.84
N VAL A 14 1.79 -41.74 -41.62
CA VAL A 14 3.22 -41.57 -41.90
C VAL A 14 3.49 -40.23 -42.59
N ALA A 15 2.67 -39.85 -43.58
CA ALA A 15 2.80 -38.56 -44.26
C ALA A 15 2.63 -37.36 -43.32
N VAL A 16 1.66 -37.41 -42.39
CA VAL A 16 1.40 -36.31 -41.43
C VAL A 16 2.57 -36.14 -40.44
N THR A 17 3.14 -37.23 -39.94
CA THR A 17 4.28 -37.16 -39.00
C THR A 17 5.52 -36.53 -39.63
N ALA A 18 5.80 -36.81 -40.91
CA ALA A 18 6.93 -36.20 -41.63
C ALA A 18 6.75 -34.70 -41.91
N ILE A 19 5.50 -34.21 -41.98
CA ILE A 19 5.20 -32.79 -42.21
C ILE A 19 5.35 -31.98 -40.92
N LEU A 20 5.00 -32.55 -39.76
CA LEU A 20 5.06 -31.86 -38.47
C LEU A 20 6.52 -31.56 -38.03
N ASP A 21 7.45 -32.45 -38.34
CA ASP A 21 8.87 -32.31 -37.98
C ASP A 21 9.59 -31.22 -38.81
N LYS A 22 9.03 -30.85 -39.98
CA LYS A 22 9.55 -29.78 -40.82
C LYS A 22 9.04 -28.39 -40.44
N ILE A 23 8.17 -28.24 -39.43
CA ILE A 23 7.71 -26.93 -38.99
C ILE A 23 8.84 -26.27 -38.20
N PRO A 24 9.46 -25.19 -38.71
CA PRO A 24 10.50 -24.48 -37.97
C PRO A 24 9.92 -23.95 -36.66
N LYS A 25 10.56 -24.27 -35.52
CA LYS A 25 10.15 -23.77 -34.20
C LYS A 25 10.00 -22.24 -34.23
N PRO A 26 8.84 -21.68 -33.86
CA PRO A 26 8.65 -20.24 -33.81
C PRO A 26 9.64 -19.61 -32.82
N LYS A 27 10.43 -18.64 -33.26
CA LYS A 27 11.21 -17.80 -32.34
C LYS A 27 10.24 -16.84 -31.65
N ILE A 28 10.00 -17.05 -30.36
CA ILE A 28 9.14 -16.18 -29.54
C ILE A 28 9.83 -14.81 -29.41
N PRO A 29 9.19 -13.69 -29.83
CA PRO A 29 9.72 -12.35 -29.60
C PRO A 29 9.88 -12.09 -28.10
N LYS A 30 11.03 -11.59 -27.65
CA LYS A 30 11.19 -11.12 -26.27
C LYS A 30 10.28 -9.91 -26.08
N ILE A 31 9.22 -10.08 -25.30
CA ILE A 31 8.34 -8.99 -24.89
C ILE A 31 9.16 -8.03 -24.02
N PRO A 32 9.10 -6.69 -24.25
CA PRO A 32 9.69 -5.72 -23.34
C PRO A 32 9.15 -5.98 -21.93
N GLU A 33 10.03 -6.11 -20.94
CA GLU A 33 9.59 -6.29 -19.55
C GLU A 33 8.79 -5.04 -19.13
N LEU A 34 7.47 -5.22 -18.98
CA LEU A 34 6.60 -4.20 -18.41
C LEU A 34 7.12 -3.91 -16.98
N PRO A 35 7.29 -2.63 -16.58
CA PRO A 35 7.64 -2.31 -15.21
C PRO A 35 6.66 -3.01 -14.26
N LYS A 36 7.16 -3.93 -13.44
CA LYS A 36 6.33 -4.70 -12.52
C LYS A 36 5.57 -3.73 -11.62
N PRO A 37 4.23 -3.82 -11.54
CA PRO A 37 3.46 -3.06 -10.57
C PRO A 37 4.00 -3.36 -9.17
N LYS A 38 4.17 -2.34 -8.32
CA LYS A 38 4.41 -2.57 -6.89
C LYS A 38 3.17 -3.27 -6.33
N ILE A 39 3.24 -4.59 -6.12
CA ILE A 39 2.15 -5.39 -5.59
C ILE A 39 1.85 -4.87 -4.17
N PRO A 40 0.62 -4.42 -3.85
CA PRO A 40 0.25 -4.07 -2.50
C PRO A 40 0.48 -5.27 -1.58
N LYS A 41 1.03 -5.06 -0.38
CA LYS A 41 1.30 -6.17 0.55
C LYS A 41 -0.03 -6.88 0.86
N VAL A 42 -0.11 -8.18 0.61
CA VAL A 42 -1.32 -9.02 0.79
C VAL A 42 -1.97 -8.86 2.17
N LYS A 43 -1.17 -8.54 3.20
CA LYS A 43 -1.63 -8.24 4.55
C LYS A 43 -2.50 -6.98 4.62
N GLU A 44 -2.09 -5.91 3.97
CA GLU A 44 -2.81 -4.63 3.92
C GLU A 44 -4.17 -4.76 3.21
N ILE A 45 -4.23 -5.61 2.18
CA ILE A 45 -5.49 -5.92 1.46
C ILE A 45 -6.47 -6.66 2.39
N LYS A 46 -5.98 -7.62 3.19
CA LYS A 46 -6.81 -8.38 4.14
C LYS A 46 -7.33 -7.48 5.26
N ASP A 47 -6.49 -6.60 5.79
CA ASP A 47 -6.83 -5.70 6.87
C ASP A 47 -7.91 -4.69 6.40
N LYS A 48 -7.73 -4.11 5.21
CA LYS A 48 -8.72 -3.23 4.58
C LYS A 48 -10.07 -3.92 4.32
N LEU A 49 -10.06 -5.22 4.00
CA LEU A 49 -11.28 -6.04 3.83
C LEU A 49 -12.00 -6.35 5.15
N LEU A 50 -11.28 -6.34 6.28
CA LEU A 50 -11.80 -6.59 7.62
C LEU A 50 -12.43 -5.33 8.25
N GLY A 51 -12.19 -4.16 7.65
CA GLY A 51 -12.53 -2.85 8.19
C GLY A 51 -11.62 -2.45 9.34
N GLU A 52 -10.34 -2.86 9.30
CA GLU A 52 -9.33 -2.54 10.32
C GLU A 52 -7.97 -2.25 9.67
N VAL A 53 -7.15 -1.42 10.28
CA VAL A 53 -5.77 -1.17 9.86
C VAL A 53 -4.87 -1.03 11.08
N CYS A 54 -3.68 -1.63 11.05
CA CYS A 54 -2.75 -1.61 12.18
C CYS A 54 -1.45 -0.88 11.82
N TYR A 55 -1.01 0.03 12.69
CA TYR A 55 0.19 0.87 12.50
C TYR A 55 1.18 0.70 13.66
N GLY A 56 1.94 -0.40 13.66
CA GLY A 56 3.04 -0.61 14.62
C GLY A 56 2.63 -0.35 16.08
N GLU A 57 3.32 0.58 16.72
CA GLU A 57 3.08 0.97 18.14
C GLU A 57 1.77 1.74 18.36
N LEU A 58 1.12 2.27 17.31
CA LEU A 58 -0.16 2.97 17.42
C LEU A 58 -1.35 2.01 17.54
N GLY A 59 -1.12 0.71 17.37
CA GLY A 59 -2.16 -0.31 17.43
C GLY A 59 -3.04 -0.33 16.18
N CYS A 60 -4.28 -0.78 16.34
CA CYS A 60 -5.21 -1.00 15.24
C CYS A 60 -6.44 -0.10 15.31
N PHE A 61 -6.89 0.34 14.16
CA PHE A 61 -8.01 1.26 13.97
C PHE A 61 -9.07 0.55 13.14
N SER A 62 -10.29 0.52 13.66
CA SER A 62 -11.42 -0.10 12.97
C SER A 62 -12.45 0.93 12.54
N ILE A 63 -13.09 0.68 11.40
CA ILE A 63 -14.31 1.37 10.97
C ILE A 63 -15.58 0.65 11.42
N ARG A 64 -15.48 -0.32 12.33
CA ARG A 64 -16.67 -0.94 12.94
C ARG A 64 -17.22 -0.05 14.05
N SER A 65 -18.43 -0.36 14.50
CA SER A 65 -19.09 0.37 15.59
C SER A 65 -18.19 0.39 16.84
N PRO A 66 -18.05 1.54 17.54
CA PRO A 66 -18.80 2.78 17.34
C PRO A 66 -18.19 3.76 16.33
N TRP A 67 -17.07 3.43 15.68
CA TRP A 67 -16.30 4.35 14.85
C TRP A 67 -16.98 4.74 13.53
N ASN A 68 -17.91 3.92 13.04
CA ASN A 68 -18.78 4.26 11.91
C ASN A 68 -20.11 4.93 12.30
N LEU A 69 -20.38 5.17 13.59
CA LEU A 69 -21.67 5.72 14.06
C LEU A 69 -21.48 7.03 14.85
N PRO A 70 -22.45 7.97 14.78
CA PRO A 70 -23.56 8.02 13.83
C PRO A 70 -23.08 8.44 12.43
N ILE A 71 -23.54 7.73 11.39
CA ILE A 71 -23.07 7.91 10.00
C ILE A 71 -23.33 9.33 9.50
N LEU A 72 -24.48 9.91 9.87
CA LEU A 72 -24.91 11.23 9.40
C LEU A 72 -24.04 12.37 9.94
N GLU A 73 -23.40 12.21 11.10
CA GLU A 73 -22.53 13.26 11.68
C GLU A 73 -21.06 13.10 11.25
N ARG A 74 -20.61 11.87 10.97
CA ARG A 74 -19.21 11.60 10.63
C ARG A 74 -18.86 11.72 9.14
N GLY A 75 -19.85 11.87 8.25
CA GLY A 75 -19.60 12.01 6.81
C GLY A 75 -19.02 10.74 6.18
N LEU A 76 -17.88 10.85 5.49
CA LEU A 76 -17.23 9.72 4.80
C LEU A 76 -16.52 8.79 5.81
N VAL A 77 -17.08 7.60 6.03
CA VAL A 77 -16.46 6.59 6.89
C VAL A 77 -15.29 5.94 6.16
N GLY A 78 -14.07 6.26 6.58
CA GLY A 78 -12.82 5.70 6.06
C GLY A 78 -11.91 5.19 7.17
N LEU A 79 -11.04 4.23 6.82
CA LEU A 79 -9.90 3.92 7.69
C LEU A 79 -8.96 5.12 7.72
N PRO A 80 -8.29 5.39 8.85
CA PRO A 80 -7.31 6.47 8.93
C PRO A 80 -6.15 6.20 7.96
N ASP A 81 -5.58 7.26 7.39
CA ASP A 81 -4.35 7.17 6.60
C ASP A 81 -3.17 6.69 7.45
N SER A 82 -2.13 6.18 6.77
CA SER A 82 -0.92 5.72 7.46
C SER A 82 -0.18 6.90 8.13
N PRO A 83 0.57 6.66 9.22
CA PRO A 83 1.35 7.72 9.89
C PRO A 83 2.34 8.43 8.95
N GLU A 84 2.87 7.72 7.96
CA GLU A 84 3.77 8.27 6.95
C GLU A 84 3.02 9.20 5.97
N ASN A 85 1.78 8.85 5.61
CA ASN A 85 0.94 9.67 4.73
C ASN A 85 0.37 10.89 5.46
N ILE A 86 -0.01 10.73 6.72
CA ILE A 86 -0.44 11.87 7.57
C ILE A 86 0.75 12.80 7.81
N GLY A 87 1.96 12.24 7.97
CA GLY A 87 3.18 13.03 8.13
C GLY A 87 3.15 13.90 9.39
N THR A 88 2.66 13.37 10.52
CA THR A 88 2.51 14.16 11.75
C THR A 88 3.85 14.72 12.23
N GLU A 89 3.90 16.05 12.35
CA GLU A 89 5.02 16.81 12.90
C GLU A 89 4.59 17.59 14.14
N PHE A 90 5.37 17.48 15.21
CA PHE A 90 5.29 18.30 16.40
C PHE A 90 6.35 19.41 16.33
N ARG A 91 5.88 20.65 16.47
CA ARG A 91 6.73 21.85 16.51
C ARG A 91 6.84 22.32 17.95
N PHE A 92 7.93 21.98 18.61
CA PHE A 92 8.12 22.27 20.03
C PHE A 92 8.76 23.64 20.25
N PHE A 93 8.02 24.52 20.92
CA PHE A 93 8.49 25.83 21.37
C PHE A 93 8.66 25.83 22.89
N SER A 94 9.69 26.54 23.34
CA SER A 94 9.95 26.82 24.75
C SER A 94 10.54 28.23 24.89
N PRO A 95 10.67 28.76 26.12
CA PRO A 95 11.39 30.02 26.33
C PRO A 95 12.83 30.04 25.78
N LYS A 96 13.44 28.87 25.53
CA LYS A 96 14.79 28.77 24.93
C LYS A 96 14.81 28.85 23.40
N ASN A 97 13.67 28.69 22.74
CA ASN A 97 13.57 28.61 21.28
C ASN A 97 12.21 29.16 20.81
N VAL A 98 11.99 30.45 21.02
CA VAL A 98 10.72 31.14 20.76
C VAL A 98 10.45 31.36 19.28
N ASP A 99 11.48 31.62 18.48
CA ASP A 99 11.33 31.94 17.05
C ASP A 99 11.41 30.71 16.14
N GLN A 100 12.15 29.69 16.56
CA GLN A 100 12.37 28.47 15.79
C GLN A 100 11.99 27.23 16.62
N PRO A 101 11.00 26.44 16.17
CA PRO A 101 10.64 25.23 16.88
C PRO A 101 11.69 24.14 16.69
N GLN A 102 11.75 23.24 17.66
CA GLN A 102 12.34 21.93 17.45
C GLN A 102 11.32 21.04 16.73
N TYR A 103 11.72 20.50 15.58
CA TYR A 103 10.88 19.65 14.75
C TYR A 103 11.01 18.19 15.19
N ILE A 104 9.90 17.61 15.62
CA ILE A 104 9.81 16.23 16.08
C ILE A 104 8.76 15.55 15.21
N SER A 105 9.06 14.40 14.63
CA SER A 105 8.14 13.61 13.81
C SER A 105 8.13 12.16 14.30
N THR A 106 7.18 11.38 13.80
CA THR A 106 7.12 9.94 14.07
C THR A 106 8.42 9.21 13.70
N ALA A 107 9.16 9.70 12.72
CA ALA A 107 10.41 9.10 12.26
C ALA A 107 11.63 9.41 13.14
N ASN A 108 11.63 10.55 13.85
CA ASN A 108 12.80 11.00 14.63
C ASN A 108 12.57 11.02 16.15
N PHE A 109 11.35 10.68 16.60
CA PHE A 109 10.93 10.77 17.99
C PHE A 109 11.90 10.07 18.96
N SER A 110 12.38 8.88 18.61
CA SER A 110 13.32 8.10 19.44
C SER A 110 14.67 8.79 19.66
N SER A 111 15.05 9.74 18.81
CA SER A 111 16.30 10.49 18.90
C SER A 111 16.16 11.82 19.65
N TRP A 112 14.94 12.22 20.00
CA TRP A 112 14.68 13.50 20.65
C TRP A 112 14.94 13.44 22.16
N ASP A 113 15.91 14.23 22.63
CA ASP A 113 16.28 14.32 24.04
C ASP A 113 15.48 15.42 24.77
N VAL A 114 14.42 15.00 25.47
CA VAL A 114 13.54 15.89 26.26
C VAL A 114 14.32 16.72 27.29
N LYS A 115 15.41 16.19 27.85
CA LYS A 115 16.19 16.94 28.86
C LYS A 115 16.94 18.13 28.24
N LYS A 116 17.28 18.03 26.95
CA LYS A 116 17.98 19.09 26.20
C LYS A 116 17.03 19.99 25.42
N SER A 117 15.76 19.61 25.27
CA SER A 117 14.81 20.39 24.48
C SER A 117 14.38 21.71 25.12
N GLY A 118 14.57 21.88 26.44
CA GLY A 118 13.99 23.01 27.17
C GLY A 118 12.57 22.75 27.69
N PHE A 119 12.09 21.51 27.56
CA PHE A 119 10.88 21.05 28.23
C PHE A 119 11.02 21.16 29.76
N SER A 120 9.95 21.61 30.41
CA SER A 120 9.90 21.82 31.86
C SER A 120 8.70 21.09 32.45
N ILE A 121 8.97 20.13 33.32
CA ILE A 121 7.94 19.32 33.99
C ILE A 121 7.05 20.12 34.95
N ILE A 122 7.51 21.30 35.37
CA ILE A 122 6.76 22.20 36.28
C ILE A 122 5.94 23.24 35.50
N ALA A 123 6.15 23.37 34.19
CA ALA A 123 5.41 24.30 33.36
C ALA A 123 4.19 23.64 32.71
N LYS A 124 3.16 24.43 32.41
CA LYS A 124 2.02 23.97 31.63
C LYS A 124 2.45 23.72 30.19
N THR A 125 2.00 22.60 29.63
CA THR A 125 2.21 22.25 28.22
C THR A 125 0.89 22.44 27.47
N TYR A 126 0.94 23.18 26.36
CA TYR A 126 -0.21 23.40 25.50
C TYR A 126 0.05 22.72 24.16
N LEU A 127 -0.89 21.88 23.73
CA LEU A 127 -0.89 21.30 22.40
C LEU A 127 -1.86 22.10 21.54
N SER A 128 -1.33 22.73 20.50
CA SER A 128 -2.11 23.36 19.45
C SER A 128 -1.98 22.53 18.19
N TYR A 129 -3.10 22.19 17.57
CA TYR A 129 -3.14 21.45 16.32
C TYR A 129 -3.50 22.40 15.18
N MET A 130 -2.80 22.25 14.06
CA MET A 130 -3.12 22.91 12.80
C MET A 130 -3.52 21.80 11.83
N ALA A 131 -4.79 21.72 11.48
CA ALA A 131 -5.25 20.78 10.45
C ALA A 131 -5.05 21.44 9.08
N THR A 132 -4.11 20.94 8.29
CA THR A 132 -4.08 21.20 6.85
C THR A 132 -5.20 20.35 6.23
N GLU A 133 -6.19 20.99 5.61
CA GLU A 133 -7.22 20.29 4.86
C GLU A 133 -6.55 19.40 3.80
N MET A 134 -6.83 18.09 3.90
CA MET A 134 -6.38 17.11 2.94
C MET A 134 -7.20 17.33 1.67
N ALA A 135 -6.61 17.97 0.67
CA ALA A 135 -7.20 18.10 -0.65
C ALA A 135 -7.50 16.70 -1.18
N ILE A 136 -8.78 16.32 -1.18
CA ILE A 136 -9.24 15.11 -1.85
C ILE A 136 -8.95 15.35 -3.33
N HIS A 137 -7.88 14.73 -3.82
CA HIS A 137 -7.58 14.67 -5.24
C HIS A 137 -8.65 13.75 -5.86
N THR A 138 -9.82 14.29 -6.17
CA THR A 138 -10.83 13.62 -6.99
C THR A 138 -10.30 13.58 -8.42
N GLY A 139 -9.48 12.58 -8.71
CA GLY A 139 -9.21 12.14 -10.07
C GLY A 139 -10.40 11.31 -10.55
N LEU A 140 -11.34 11.98 -11.21
CA LEU A 140 -12.31 11.39 -12.14
C LEU A 140 -12.55 12.39 -13.26
#